data_AF-A0A9D6U8D3-F1
#
_entry.id   AF-A0A9D6U8D3-F1
#
_cell.length_a   1.000
_cell.length_b   1.000
_cell.length_c   1.000
_cell.angle_alpha   90.00
_cell.angle_beta   90.00
_cell.angle_gamma   90.00
#
_symmetry.space_group_name_H-M   'P 1'
#
loop_
_entity.id
_entity.type
_entity.pdbx_description
1 polymer ?
#
loop_
_entity_poly.entity_id
_entity_poly.type
_entity_poly.pdbx_seq_one_letter_code
_entity_poly.pdbx_strand_id
1 'polypeptide(L)' 'MKRHELEERLIDFSVFIIELSDELPNTKAGSHLSGQMVRSGTSVS' A
#
# COMPACT_ATOMS: atom_id res chain seq x y z
N MET A 1 -12.00 19.38 1.25
CA MET A 1 -11.65 18.30 0.31
C MET A 1 -12.94 17.70 -0.21
N LYS A 2 -13.13 17.68 -1.52
CA LYS A 2 -14.29 17.03 -2.16
C LYS A 2 -14.08 15.50 -2.08
N ARG A 3 -15.16 14.73 -2.06
CA ARG A 3 -15.10 13.26 -1.91
C ARG A 3 -14.21 12.61 -2.99
N HIS A 4 -14.29 13.09 -4.23
CA HIS A 4 -13.46 12.60 -5.34
C HIS A 4 -11.95 12.81 -5.10
N GLU A 5 -11.55 13.97 -4.55
CA GLU A 5 -10.14 14.25 -4.24
C GLU A 5 -9.60 13.31 -3.15
N LEU A 6 -10.48 12.79 -2.27
CA LEU A 6 -10.09 11.81 -1.27
C LEU A 6 -9.93 10.43 -1.89
N GLU A 7 -10.89 10.01 -2.71
CA GLU A 7 -10.85 8.73 -3.41
C GLU A 7 -9.61 8.62 -4.31
N GLU A 8 -9.29 9.65 -5.09
CA GLU A 8 -8.07 9.69 -5.93
C GLU A 8 -6.80 9.55 -5.09
N ARG A 9 -6.67 10.32 -4.01
CA ARG A 9 -5.50 10.25 -3.11
C ARG A 9 -5.35 8.89 -2.43
N LEU A 10 -6.46 8.22 -2.15
CA LEU A 10 -6.45 6.90 -1.53
C LEU A 10 -6.02 5.82 -2.53
N ILE A 11 -6.44 5.94 -3.79
CA ILE A 11 -5.96 5.07 -4.89
C ILE A 11 -4.46 5.25 -5.07
N ASP A 12 -3.98 6.49 -5.18
CA ASP A 12 -2.54 6.79 -5.32
C ASP A 12 -1.74 6.24 -4.13
N PHE A 13 -2.27 6.37 -2.92
CA PHE A 13 -1.66 5.80 -1.71
C PHE A 13 -1.59 4.27 -1.77
N SER A 14 -2.65 3.58 -2.21
CA SER A 14 -2.65 2.13 -2.36
C SER A 14 -1.61 1.66 -3.39
N VAL A 15 -1.46 2.37 -4.51
CA VAL A 15 -0.42 2.09 -5.51
C VAL A 15 0.98 2.25 -4.90
N PHE A 16 1.22 3.36 -4.19
CA PHE A 16 2.50 3.61 -3.52
C PHE A 16 2.86 2.51 -2.51
N ILE A 17 1.90 2.00 -1.74
CA ILE A 17 2.15 0.91 -0.80
C ILE A 17 2.57 -0.38 -1.51
N ILE A 18 2.01 -0.69 -2.69
CA ILE A 18 2.42 -1.86 -3.47
C ILE A 18 3.86 -1.69 -3.95
N GLU A 19 4.20 -0.55 -4.55
CA GLU A 19 5.56 -0.25 -5.02
C GLU A 19 6.58 -0.35 -3.87
N LEU A 20 6.28 0.26 -2.73
CA LEU A 20 7.13 0.18 -1.54
C LEU A 20 7.28 -1.24 -1.00
N SER A 21 6.22 -2.05 -1.09
CA SER A 21 6.23 -3.44 -0.64
C SER A 21 7.09 -4.35 -1.53
N ASP A 22 7.22 -4.01 -2.82
CA ASP A 22 8.05 -4.71 -3.81
C ASP A 22 9.55 -4.39 -3.67
N GLU A 23 9.89 -3.21 -3.13
CA GLU A 23 11.28 -2.81 -2.86
C GLU A 23 11.87 -3.46 -1.60
N LEU A 24 11.05 -4.14 -0.78
CA LEU A 24 11.52 -4.75 0.46
C LEU A 24 12.52 -5.90 0.20
N PRO A 25 13.59 -6.02 0.99
CA PRO A 25 14.55 -7.11 0.83
C PRO A 25 13.89 -8.49 0.96
N ASN A 26 14.29 -9.41 0.09
CA ASN A 26 13.84 -10.82 0.09
C ASN A 26 14.38 -11.60 1.31
N THR A 27 13.86 -11.26 2.48
CA THR A 27 14.13 -11.86 3.78
C THR A 27 12.80 -12.28 4.41
N LYS A 28 12.82 -13.21 5.37
CA LYS A 28 11.60 -13.61 6.09
C LYS A 28 10.86 -12.43 6.70
N ALA A 29 11.58 -11.48 7.29
CA ALA A 29 11.01 -10.27 7.86
C ALA A 29 10.43 -9.35 6.78
N GLY A 30 11.16 -9.15 5.68
CA GLY A 30 10.71 -8.34 4.54
C GLY A 30 9.43 -8.89 3.91
N SER A 31 9.37 -10.20 3.63
CA SER A 31 8.16 -10.83 3.08
C SER A 31 6.98 -10.77 4.04
N HIS A 32 7.20 -10.93 5.35
CA HIS A 32 6.14 -10.80 6.34
C HIS A 32 5.59 -9.37 6.41
N LEU A 33 6.48 -8.37 6.45
CA LEU A 33 6.11 -6.96 6.50
C LEU A 33 5.39 -6.51 5.22
N SER A 34 5.92 -6.89 4.05
CA SER A 34 5.31 -6.65 2.73
C SER A 34 3.85 -7.10 2.71
N GLY A 35 3.58 -8.34 3.15
CA GLY A 35 2.20 -8.85 3.21
C GLY A 35 1.28 -8.10 4.20
N GLN A 36 1.83 -7.56 5.31
CA GLN A 36 1.04 -6.72 6.22
C GLN A 36 0.74 -5.35 5.61
N MET A 37 1.71 -4.75 4.91
CA MET A 37 1.57 -3.45 4.26
C MET A 37 0.55 -3.48 3.13
N VAL A 38 0.66 -4.44 2.21
CA VAL A 38 -0.28 -4.57 1.09
C VAL A 38 -1.71 -4.70 1.63
N ARG A 39 -1.94 -5.60 2.60
CA ARG A 39 -3.28 -5.79 3.19
C ARG A 39 -3.85 -4.52 3.80
N SER A 40 -3.09 -3.81 4.62
CA SER A 40 -3.61 -2.62 5.31
C SER A 40 -3.75 -1.42 4.36
N GLY A 41 -2.79 -1.22 3.45
CA GLY A 41 -2.74 -0.10 2.51
C GLY A 41 -3.72 -0.19 1.34
N THR A 42 -4.24 -1.37 1.01
CA THR A 42 -5.26 -1.57 -0.04
C THR A 42 -6.65 -1.87 0.50
N SER A 43 -6.88 -1.74 1.81
CA SER A 43 -8.21 -1.96 2.45
C SER A 43 -9.21 -0.83 2.21
N VAL A 44 -8.81 0.22 1.48
CA VAL A 44 -9.60 1.43 1.28
C VAL A 44 -10.63 1.28 0.15
N SER A 45 -10.46 0.27 -0.70
CA SER A 45 -11.43 -0.13 -1.74
C SER A 45 -12.73 -0.68 -1.16
#